data_AF-A0A3M9M248-F1
#
_entry.id   AF-A0A3M9M248-F1
#
_cell.length_a   1.000
_cell.length_b   1.000
_cell.length_c   1.000
_cell.angle_alpha   90.00
_cell.angle_beta   90.00
_cell.angle_gamma   90.00
#
_symmetry.space_group_name_H-M   'P 1'
#
loop_
_entity.id
_entity.type
_entity.pdbx_description
1 polymer ?
#
loop_
_entity_poly.entity_id
_entity_poly.type
_entity_poly.pdbx_seq_one_letter_code
_entity_poly.pdbx_strand_id
1 'polypeptide(L)'
;MAPVRMHRPQLWLLIPLGWVMVGVVGHWLVIPMVLVTIFIGGGLGFGGCRSKSDRREQLAQRRQEQWERRQEHARRHQEHWERHQEHFERHRARWEQSHGSRSQHADGVDLAKHDAAPTLAGLAATARIPADIRERAQRLDRECTSTLIYLREHGAPADQVFEVEQIQSDFGPQALRSYLALAPGTEDTTEVLDGKTGHQLVVEQLDLLLAQVDAQLHRASRLGSDELLANHRFLTEKFGRGDSELTI
;
A
#
# COMPACT_ATOMS: atom_id res chain seq x y z
N MET A 1 30.60 41.25 23.74
CA MET A 1 30.01 39.90 23.53
C MET A 1 28.50 40.06 23.45
N ALA A 2 27.90 39.48 22.42
CA ALA A 2 26.66 39.94 21.79
C ALA A 2 25.37 39.72 22.61
N PRO A 3 24.38 40.64 22.53
CA PRO A 3 23.06 40.46 23.12
C PRO A 3 22.11 39.68 22.21
N VAL A 4 21.33 38.79 22.83
CA VAL A 4 20.20 38.05 22.24
C VAL A 4 19.07 39.03 21.92
N ARG A 5 18.61 39.04 20.66
CA ARG A 5 17.50 39.89 20.20
C ARG A 5 16.40 39.06 19.52
N MET A 6 15.27 39.01 20.23
CA MET A 6 13.88 39.19 19.77
C MET A 6 13.28 38.29 18.68
N HIS A 7 12.34 37.46 19.14
CA HIS A 7 10.92 37.40 18.75
C HIS A 7 10.48 38.32 17.58
N ARG A 8 9.85 37.72 16.56
CA ARG A 8 8.98 38.43 15.60
C ARG A 8 7.62 37.73 15.48
N PRO A 9 6.53 38.38 15.92
CA PRO A 9 5.19 38.15 15.41
C PRO A 9 4.62 39.44 14.79
N GLN A 10 4.35 39.46 13.49
CA GLN A 10 3.52 40.44 12.77
C GLN A 10 3.05 39.73 11.48
N LEU A 11 1.76 39.50 11.17
CA LEU A 11 0.55 40.31 11.29
C LEU A 11 0.62 41.63 10.50
N TRP A 12 0.45 41.51 9.17
CA TRP A 12 0.00 42.56 8.25
C TRP A 12 -0.92 41.87 7.23
N LEU A 13 -2.24 42.11 7.33
CA LEU A 13 -3.03 43.04 6.49
C LEU A 13 -3.25 42.48 5.07
N LEU A 14 -4.39 41.83 4.80
CA LEU A 14 -5.66 42.44 4.38
C LEU A 14 -5.62 43.12 2.99
N ILE A 15 -6.38 42.51 2.06
CA ILE A 15 -7.24 43.13 1.02
C ILE A 15 -6.54 43.55 -0.30
N PRO A 16 -7.20 43.52 -1.50
CA PRO A 16 -8.54 42.99 -1.89
C PRO A 16 -8.44 41.87 -2.97
N LEU A 17 -9.36 40.92 -3.20
CA LEU A 17 -10.82 40.95 -3.35
C LEU A 17 -11.34 42.08 -4.26
N GLY A 18 -10.92 42.12 -5.53
CA GLY A 18 -11.32 43.20 -6.43
C GLY A 18 -11.10 42.98 -7.93
N TRP A 19 -11.20 41.76 -8.45
CA TRP A 19 -11.11 41.51 -9.91
C TRP A 19 -12.21 40.60 -10.49
N VAL A 20 -13.25 40.34 -9.71
CA VAL A 20 -14.52 39.85 -10.28
C VAL A 20 -15.35 41.09 -10.61
N MET A 21 -15.78 41.21 -11.89
CA MET A 21 -16.70 42.22 -12.45
C MET A 21 -16.09 43.43 -13.18
N VAL A 22 -15.32 43.24 -14.26
CA VAL A 22 -15.47 44.01 -15.52
C VAL A 22 -14.86 43.18 -16.65
N GLY A 23 -15.68 42.44 -17.38
CA GLY A 23 -15.22 41.65 -18.54
C GLY A 23 -16.31 40.80 -19.19
N VAL A 24 -17.56 41.24 -19.05
CA VAL A 24 -18.72 40.67 -19.76
C VAL A 24 -18.87 41.46 -21.07
N VAL A 25 -19.29 40.76 -22.14
CA VAL A 25 -19.97 41.29 -23.35
C VAL A 25 -19.13 41.53 -24.62
N GLY A 26 -17.79 41.34 -24.64
CA GLY A 26 -16.97 41.82 -25.77
C GLY A 26 -16.41 40.84 -26.82
N HIS A 27 -16.55 39.51 -26.67
CA HIS A 27 -15.68 38.58 -27.42
C HIS A 27 -16.36 37.51 -28.30
N TRP A 28 -17.68 37.54 -28.43
CA TRP A 28 -18.44 36.47 -29.10
C TRP A 28 -18.85 36.75 -30.56
N LEU A 29 -18.37 37.83 -31.18
CA LEU A 29 -18.92 38.25 -32.49
C LEU A 29 -17.91 38.58 -33.62
N VAL A 30 -16.61 38.27 -33.47
CA VAL A 30 -15.60 38.65 -34.49
C VAL A 30 -14.78 37.47 -35.04
N ILE A 31 -14.95 36.25 -34.54
CA ILE A 31 -14.17 35.08 -35.01
C ILE A 31 -14.85 34.19 -36.10
N PRO A 32 -16.09 34.40 -36.63
CA PRO A 32 -16.56 33.54 -37.71
C PRO A 32 -16.02 33.92 -39.11
N MET A 33 -15.37 35.08 -39.29
CA MET A 33 -15.12 35.60 -40.65
C MET A 33 -13.73 35.31 -41.24
N VAL A 34 -12.77 34.78 -40.47
CA VAL A 34 -11.41 34.49 -40.98
C VAL A 34 -11.25 33.03 -41.44
N LEU A 35 -12.22 32.14 -41.15
CA LEU A 35 -12.16 30.73 -41.55
C LEU A 35 -12.69 30.44 -42.98
N VAL A 36 -13.29 31.42 -43.67
CA VAL A 36 -13.91 31.18 -44.98
C VAL A 36 -12.93 31.37 -46.16
N THR A 37 -11.81 32.07 -45.99
CA THR A 37 -10.90 32.38 -47.11
C THR A 37 -9.71 31.44 -47.29
N ILE A 38 -9.46 30.51 -46.35
CA ILE A 38 -8.32 29.57 -46.44
C ILE A 38 -8.71 28.24 -47.13
N PHE A 39 -9.96 28.06 -47.55
CA PHE A 39 -10.43 26.77 -48.10
C PHE A 39 -10.38 26.63 -49.64
N ILE A 40 -9.93 27.64 -50.38
CA ILE A 40 -9.92 27.60 -51.86
C ILE A 40 -8.53 27.97 -52.38
N GLY A 41 -7.58 27.04 -52.31
CA GLY A 41 -6.26 27.28 -52.89
C GLY A 41 -5.17 26.33 -52.41
N GLY A 42 -5.36 25.02 -52.58
CA GLY A 42 -4.36 24.04 -52.13
C GLY A 42 -4.54 22.65 -52.73
N GLY A 43 -5.06 22.56 -53.95
CA GLY A 43 -4.99 21.33 -54.73
C GLY A 43 -3.68 21.28 -55.50
N LEU A 44 -2.75 20.43 -55.06
CA LEU A 44 -1.79 19.65 -55.88
C LEU A 44 -0.65 19.12 -54.96
N GLY A 45 -0.71 17.82 -54.61
CA GLY A 45 0.44 17.09 -54.06
C GLY A 45 0.22 16.26 -52.79
N PHE A 46 -0.82 15.44 -52.66
CA PHE A 46 -1.00 14.57 -51.48
C PHE A 46 -1.40 13.13 -51.84
N GLY A 47 -0.61 12.46 -52.69
CA GLY A 47 -0.81 11.03 -53.00
C GLY A 47 -0.21 10.04 -51.99
N GLY A 48 0.64 10.50 -51.06
CA GLY A 48 1.45 9.61 -50.20
C GLY A 48 1.19 9.66 -48.69
N CYS A 49 0.39 10.60 -48.17
CA CYS A 49 0.24 10.80 -46.72
C CYS A 49 -1.02 10.21 -46.08
N ARG A 50 -2.04 9.84 -46.86
CA ARG A 50 -3.32 9.29 -46.34
C ARG A 50 -3.13 7.92 -45.64
N SER A 51 -2.19 7.11 -46.11
CA SER A 51 -1.82 5.83 -45.47
C SER A 51 -1.09 6.01 -44.12
N LYS A 52 -0.34 7.11 -43.94
CA LYS A 52 0.38 7.38 -42.69
C LYS A 52 -0.53 7.96 -41.60
N SER A 53 -1.54 8.75 -41.96
CA SER A 53 -2.55 9.22 -41.00
C SER A 53 -3.39 8.06 -40.47
N ASP A 54 -3.88 7.19 -41.36
CA ASP A 54 -4.71 6.04 -40.96
C ASP A 54 -3.94 5.08 -40.04
N ARG A 55 -2.65 4.84 -40.27
CA ARG A 55 -1.81 4.04 -39.35
C ARG A 55 -1.61 4.72 -38.00
N ARG A 56 -1.47 6.04 -37.95
CA ARG A 56 -1.31 6.79 -36.69
C ARG A 56 -2.59 6.76 -35.87
N GLU A 57 -3.74 6.91 -36.52
CA GLU A 57 -5.05 6.81 -35.89
C GLU A 57 -5.31 5.39 -35.37
N GLN A 58 -5.01 4.35 -36.16
CA GLN A 58 -5.12 2.96 -35.70
C GLN A 58 -4.20 2.64 -34.52
N LEU A 59 -2.97 3.18 -34.51
CA LEU A 59 -2.05 3.02 -33.37
C LEU A 59 -2.52 3.80 -32.13
N ALA A 60 -3.15 4.96 -32.32
CA ALA A 60 -3.76 5.71 -31.23
C ALA A 60 -4.94 4.94 -30.63
N GLN A 61 -5.85 4.43 -31.48
CA GLN A 61 -6.99 3.59 -31.06
C GLN A 61 -6.51 2.33 -30.32
N ARG A 62 -5.54 1.60 -30.86
CA ARG A 62 -4.97 0.41 -30.19
C ARG A 62 -4.35 0.73 -28.83
N ARG A 63 -3.66 1.87 -28.71
CA ARG A 63 -3.11 2.32 -27.43
C ARG A 63 -4.20 2.67 -26.44
N GLN A 64 -5.28 3.30 -26.90
CA GLN A 64 -6.42 3.67 -26.08
C GLN A 64 -7.19 2.43 -25.60
N GLU A 65 -7.50 1.48 -26.48
CA GLU A 65 -8.10 0.19 -26.09
C GLU A 65 -7.20 -0.60 -25.11
N GLN A 66 -5.88 -0.59 -25.32
CA GLN A 66 -4.95 -1.21 -24.37
C GLN A 66 -4.92 -0.48 -23.03
N TRP A 67 -5.14 0.83 -23.01
CA TRP A 67 -5.23 1.61 -21.77
C TRP A 67 -6.53 1.31 -21.03
N GLU A 68 -7.67 1.26 -21.74
CA GLU A 68 -8.97 0.88 -21.19
C GLU A 68 -8.97 -0.53 -20.61
N ARG A 69 -8.45 -1.54 -21.33
CA ARG A 69 -8.32 -2.91 -20.82
C ARG A 69 -7.48 -3.00 -19.55
N ARG A 70 -6.44 -2.16 -19.44
CA ARG A 70 -5.59 -2.09 -18.24
C ARG A 70 -6.29 -1.42 -17.07
N GLN A 71 -7.03 -0.34 -17.31
CA GLN A 71 -7.86 0.29 -16.30
C GLN A 71 -8.94 -0.67 -15.79
N GLU A 72 -9.59 -1.41 -16.69
CA GLU A 72 -10.57 -2.41 -16.32
C GLU A 72 -9.93 -3.54 -15.49
N HIS A 73 -8.75 -4.01 -15.89
CA HIS A 73 -8.00 -5.01 -15.12
C HIS A 73 -7.61 -4.47 -13.73
N ALA A 74 -7.12 -3.23 -13.65
CA ALA A 74 -6.78 -2.56 -12.39
C ALA A 74 -8.01 -2.41 -11.48
N ARG A 75 -9.17 -2.07 -12.05
CA ARG A 75 -10.45 -1.97 -11.32
C ARG A 75 -10.92 -3.33 -10.79
N ARG A 76 -10.96 -4.36 -11.63
CA ARG A 76 -11.31 -5.73 -11.19
C ARG A 76 -10.37 -6.24 -10.10
N HIS A 77 -9.11 -5.83 -10.20
CA HIS A 77 -8.09 -6.16 -9.23
C HIS A 77 -8.27 -5.36 -7.92
N GLN A 78 -8.66 -4.09 -7.97
CA GLN A 78 -9.07 -3.32 -6.80
C GLN A 78 -10.31 -3.95 -6.12
N GLU A 79 -11.33 -4.32 -6.88
CA GLU A 79 -12.51 -5.04 -6.37
C GLU A 79 -12.15 -6.41 -5.79
N HIS A 80 -11.09 -7.05 -6.29
CA HIS A 80 -10.55 -8.28 -5.72
C HIS A 80 -9.83 -8.05 -4.39
N TRP A 81 -9.11 -6.94 -4.26
CA TRP A 81 -8.49 -6.49 -3.01
C TRP A 81 -9.52 -6.12 -1.95
N GLU A 82 -10.56 -5.38 -2.31
CA GLU A 82 -11.67 -5.04 -1.42
C GLU A 82 -12.38 -6.32 -0.93
N ARG A 83 -12.63 -7.28 -1.82
CA ARG A 83 -13.18 -8.59 -1.43
C ARG A 83 -12.26 -9.38 -0.49
N HIS A 84 -10.94 -9.31 -0.70
CA HIS A 84 -9.98 -9.94 0.21
C HIS A 84 -9.96 -9.25 1.57
N GLN A 85 -10.03 -7.92 1.61
CA GLN A 85 -10.11 -7.16 2.85
C GLN A 85 -11.41 -7.49 3.61
N GLU A 86 -12.57 -7.53 2.93
CA GLU A 86 -13.83 -7.97 3.53
C GLU A 86 -13.77 -9.44 3.99
N HIS A 87 -13.13 -10.31 3.22
CA HIS A 87 -12.94 -11.71 3.61
C HIS A 87 -12.09 -11.80 4.87
N PHE A 88 -10.99 -11.04 4.95
CA PHE A 88 -10.15 -10.91 6.13
C PHE A 88 -10.94 -10.41 7.34
N GLU A 89 -11.68 -9.30 7.22
CA GLU A 89 -12.49 -8.77 8.33
C GLU A 89 -13.57 -9.76 8.78
N ARG A 90 -14.23 -10.46 7.85
CA ARG A 90 -15.18 -11.54 8.18
C ARG A 90 -14.50 -12.70 8.90
N HIS A 91 -13.30 -13.08 8.47
CA HIS A 91 -12.56 -14.19 9.06
C HIS A 91 -12.01 -13.82 10.44
N ARG A 92 -11.51 -12.59 10.62
CA ARG A 92 -11.12 -11.98 11.90
C ARG A 92 -12.30 -11.96 12.87
N ALA A 93 -13.43 -11.42 12.47
CA ALA A 93 -14.65 -11.38 13.31
C ALA A 93 -15.13 -12.77 13.70
N ARG A 94 -15.10 -13.74 12.76
CA ARG A 94 -15.45 -15.15 13.04
C ARG A 94 -14.47 -15.79 14.02
N TRP A 95 -13.19 -15.49 13.88
CA TRP A 95 -12.13 -16.00 14.74
C TRP A 95 -12.26 -15.42 16.15
N GLU A 96 -12.44 -14.11 16.29
CA GLU A 96 -12.70 -13.42 17.57
C GLU A 96 -13.91 -14.01 18.29
N GLN A 97 -15.02 -14.24 17.58
CA GLN A 97 -16.21 -14.90 18.13
C GLN A 97 -15.93 -16.33 18.63
N SER A 98 -15.07 -17.07 17.94
CA SER A 98 -14.76 -18.47 18.29
C SER A 98 -13.73 -18.60 19.41
N HIS A 99 -12.80 -17.65 19.51
CA HIS A 99 -11.65 -17.72 20.43
C HIS A 99 -11.84 -16.91 21.70
N GLY A 100 -12.81 -15.99 21.76
CA GLY A 100 -13.30 -15.42 23.02
C GLY A 100 -13.82 -16.47 24.01
N SER A 101 -14.14 -17.69 23.54
CA SER A 101 -14.53 -18.85 24.36
C SER A 101 -13.44 -19.92 24.53
N ARG A 102 -12.29 -19.82 23.86
CA ARG A 102 -11.33 -20.95 23.68
C ARG A 102 -9.89 -20.62 24.05
N SER A 103 -9.66 -19.85 25.11
CA SER A 103 -8.31 -19.51 25.58
C SER A 103 -7.55 -20.66 26.28
N GLN A 104 -7.82 -21.93 25.98
CA GLN A 104 -7.16 -23.07 26.65
C GLN A 104 -6.62 -24.19 25.76
N HIS A 105 -7.01 -24.34 24.49
CA HIS A 105 -6.54 -25.45 23.63
C HIS A 105 -6.42 -24.98 22.17
N ALA A 106 -5.20 -24.74 21.69
CA ALA A 106 -4.95 -24.57 20.27
C ALA A 106 -3.55 -25.07 19.89
N ASP A 107 -3.38 -26.39 19.91
CA ASP A 107 -2.38 -27.10 19.11
C ASP A 107 -3.01 -27.47 17.76
N GLY A 108 -2.32 -27.17 16.66
CA GLY A 108 -2.58 -27.72 15.33
C GLY A 108 -3.28 -26.77 14.34
N VAL A 109 -2.50 -25.87 13.74
CA VAL A 109 -2.92 -25.15 12.52
C VAL A 109 -2.41 -25.92 11.29
N ASP A 110 -3.32 -26.11 10.32
CA ASP A 110 -3.19 -26.90 9.10
C ASP A 110 -2.25 -26.23 8.07
N LEU A 111 -0.94 -26.51 8.20
CA LEU A 111 0.14 -25.99 7.34
C LEU A 111 0.07 -26.51 5.88
N ALA A 112 -0.71 -27.57 5.61
CA ALA A 112 -0.69 -28.27 4.32
C ALA A 112 -1.38 -27.49 3.17
N LYS A 113 -2.14 -26.43 3.47
CA LYS A 113 -2.84 -25.64 2.45
C LYS A 113 -1.94 -24.59 1.76
N HIS A 114 -0.77 -24.28 2.33
CA HIS A 114 0.11 -23.21 1.84
C HIS A 114 1.08 -23.62 0.71
N ASP A 115 1.27 -24.92 0.45
CA ASP A 115 2.34 -25.40 -0.45
C ASP A 115 2.03 -25.27 -1.95
N ALA A 116 0.78 -25.00 -2.35
CA ALA A 116 0.39 -24.97 -3.77
C ALA A 116 0.46 -23.58 -4.43
N ALA A 117 0.45 -22.50 -3.65
CA ALA A 117 0.52 -21.14 -4.17
C ALA A 117 2.00 -20.68 -4.26
N PRO A 118 2.40 -19.95 -5.31
CA PRO A 118 3.75 -19.41 -5.38
C PRO A 118 3.98 -18.48 -4.19
N THR A 119 5.00 -18.82 -3.39
CA THR A 119 5.39 -18.10 -2.18
C THR A 119 5.88 -16.71 -2.51
N LEU A 120 5.87 -15.81 -1.52
CA LEU A 120 6.41 -14.46 -1.65
C LEU A 120 7.86 -14.48 -2.18
N ALA A 121 8.70 -15.35 -1.60
CA ALA A 121 10.07 -15.55 -2.06
C ALA A 121 10.16 -16.06 -3.51
N GLY A 122 9.28 -16.98 -3.90
CA GLY A 122 9.22 -17.51 -5.26
C GLY A 122 8.86 -16.44 -6.30
N LEU A 123 7.89 -15.57 -5.97
CA LEU A 123 7.53 -14.44 -6.83
C LEU A 123 8.65 -13.40 -6.92
N ALA A 124 9.31 -13.08 -5.80
CA ALA A 124 10.43 -12.15 -5.75
C ALA A 124 11.63 -12.62 -6.59
N ALA A 125 11.81 -13.93 -6.77
CA ALA A 125 12.88 -14.50 -7.59
C ALA A 125 12.71 -14.21 -9.10
N THR A 126 11.51 -13.86 -9.57
CA THR A 126 11.21 -13.62 -10.98
C THR A 126 12.14 -12.55 -11.59
N ALA A 127 12.66 -12.79 -12.79
CA ALA A 127 13.61 -11.89 -13.47
C ALA A 127 13.06 -10.48 -13.73
N ARG A 128 11.73 -10.34 -13.80
CA ARG A 128 11.05 -9.06 -14.03
C ARG A 128 11.00 -8.16 -12.78
N ILE A 129 11.24 -8.70 -11.59
CA ILE A 129 11.20 -7.90 -10.35
C ILE A 129 12.52 -7.10 -10.22
N PRO A 130 12.45 -5.75 -10.14
CA PRO A 130 13.60 -4.89 -9.86
C PRO A 130 14.30 -5.24 -8.54
N ALA A 131 15.57 -4.89 -8.43
CA ALA A 131 16.40 -5.30 -7.28
C ALA A 131 15.87 -4.77 -5.94
N ASP A 132 15.36 -3.54 -5.91
CA ASP A 132 14.85 -2.87 -4.72
C ASP A 132 13.50 -3.44 -4.24
N ILE A 133 12.62 -3.84 -5.15
CA ILE A 133 11.37 -4.55 -4.82
C ILE A 133 11.69 -5.97 -4.34
N ARG A 134 12.64 -6.65 -5.00
CA ARG A 134 13.10 -7.99 -4.62
C ARG A 134 13.64 -8.01 -3.20
N GLU A 135 14.51 -7.06 -2.86
CA GLU A 135 15.09 -6.95 -1.51
C GLU A 135 14.02 -6.79 -0.45
N ARG A 136 13.04 -5.88 -0.66
CA ARG A 136 11.92 -5.68 0.25
C ARG A 136 11.05 -6.91 0.42
N ALA A 137 10.70 -7.59 -0.67
CA ALA A 137 9.90 -8.80 -0.61
C ALA A 137 10.62 -9.93 0.14
N GLN A 138 11.93 -10.11 -0.08
CA GLN A 138 12.74 -11.07 0.66
C GLN A 138 12.92 -10.70 2.13
N ARG A 139 12.99 -9.40 2.43
CA ARG A 139 13.00 -8.91 3.80
C ARG A 139 11.67 -9.22 4.49
N LEU A 140 10.54 -8.92 3.85
CA LEU A 140 9.21 -9.20 4.38
C LEU A 140 9.02 -10.69 4.66
N ASP A 141 9.41 -11.56 3.73
CA ASP A 141 9.30 -13.02 3.92
C ASP A 141 10.12 -13.51 5.13
N ARG A 142 11.34 -13.00 5.31
CA ARG A 142 12.19 -13.32 6.47
C ARG A 142 11.62 -12.79 7.77
N GLU A 143 11.17 -11.53 7.79
CA GLU A 143 10.58 -10.91 8.99
C GLU A 143 9.28 -11.60 9.40
N CYS A 144 8.41 -11.97 8.45
CA CYS A 144 7.23 -12.78 8.73
C CYS A 144 7.62 -14.12 9.35
N THR A 145 8.58 -14.84 8.75
CA THR A 145 9.03 -16.14 9.25
C THR A 145 9.58 -16.04 10.67
N SER A 146 10.48 -15.09 10.93
CA SER A 146 11.06 -14.86 12.25
C SER A 146 10.00 -14.43 13.28
N THR A 147 9.07 -13.56 12.89
CA THR A 147 7.99 -13.10 13.76
C THR A 147 7.03 -14.24 14.11
N LEU A 148 6.65 -15.07 13.14
CA LEU A 148 5.79 -16.24 13.39
C LEU A 148 6.42 -17.23 14.35
N ILE A 149 7.72 -17.50 14.21
CA ILE A 149 8.46 -18.34 15.18
C ILE A 149 8.35 -17.72 16.57
N TYR A 150 8.70 -16.43 16.71
CA TYR A 150 8.65 -15.74 17.99
C TYR A 150 7.25 -15.76 18.63
N LEU A 151 6.22 -15.41 17.86
CA LEU A 151 4.83 -15.35 18.33
C LEU A 151 4.36 -16.73 18.83
N ARG A 152 4.69 -17.81 18.10
CA ARG A 152 4.31 -19.17 18.49
C ARG A 152 5.05 -19.62 19.75
N GLU A 153 6.35 -19.35 19.85
CA GLU A 153 7.17 -19.70 21.02
C GLU A 153 6.73 -18.97 22.30
N HIS A 154 6.21 -17.75 22.16
CA HIS A 154 5.80 -16.91 23.29
C HIS A 154 4.30 -16.95 23.56
N GLY A 155 3.57 -17.88 22.95
CA GLY A 155 2.13 -18.06 23.19
C GLY A 155 1.31 -16.81 22.83
N ALA A 156 1.74 -16.06 21.81
CA ALA A 156 1.04 -14.87 21.38
C ALA A 156 -0.40 -15.20 20.96
N PRO A 157 -1.32 -14.22 21.08
CA PRO A 157 -2.70 -14.38 20.62
C PRO A 157 -2.77 -14.87 19.17
N ALA A 158 -3.62 -15.86 18.89
CA ALA A 158 -3.64 -16.49 17.57
C ALA A 158 -4.19 -15.57 16.45
N ASP A 159 -4.85 -14.45 16.77
CA ASP A 159 -5.13 -13.37 15.82
C ASP A 159 -3.85 -12.70 15.33
N GLN A 160 -2.87 -12.45 16.21
CA GLN A 160 -1.58 -11.88 15.81
C GLN A 160 -0.80 -12.85 14.92
N VAL A 161 -0.79 -14.14 15.27
CA VAL A 161 -0.16 -15.19 14.45
C VAL A 161 -0.81 -15.24 13.07
N PHE A 162 -2.15 -15.31 13.03
CA PHE A 162 -2.90 -15.37 11.78
C PHE A 162 -2.67 -14.14 10.89
N GLU A 163 -2.61 -12.95 11.48
CA GLU A 163 -2.39 -11.71 10.74
C GLU A 163 -1.03 -11.73 10.01
N VAL A 164 0.03 -12.19 10.67
CA VAL A 164 1.36 -12.32 10.05
C VAL A 164 1.40 -13.44 8.99
N GLU A 165 0.69 -14.56 9.21
CA GLU A 165 0.54 -15.63 8.21
C GLU A 165 -0.15 -15.12 6.93
N GLN A 166 -1.20 -14.29 7.05
CA GLN A 166 -1.89 -13.70 5.90
C GLN A 166 -1.00 -12.72 5.14
N ILE A 167 -0.18 -11.93 5.84
CA ILE A 167 0.81 -11.05 5.19
C ILE A 167 1.77 -11.87 4.34
N GLN A 168 2.30 -12.98 4.87
CA GLN A 168 3.26 -13.82 4.15
C GLN A 168 2.63 -14.58 2.97
N SER A 169 1.41 -15.10 3.16
CA SER A 169 0.81 -16.07 2.25
C SER A 169 -0.12 -15.47 1.20
N ASP A 170 -0.68 -14.29 1.47
CA ASP A 170 -1.69 -13.67 0.62
C ASP A 170 -1.30 -12.23 0.23
N PHE A 171 -1.21 -11.32 1.19
CA PHE A 171 -1.06 -9.89 0.89
C PHE A 171 0.27 -9.55 0.19
N GLY A 172 1.40 -10.06 0.71
CA GLY A 172 2.70 -9.87 0.07
C GLY A 172 2.75 -10.46 -1.35
N PRO A 173 2.42 -11.75 -1.53
CA PRO A 173 2.35 -12.37 -2.85
C PRO A 173 1.42 -11.63 -3.82
N GLN A 174 0.26 -11.18 -3.34
CA GLN A 174 -0.71 -10.47 -4.17
C GLN A 174 -0.14 -9.13 -4.64
N ALA A 175 0.52 -8.34 -3.79
CA ALA A 175 1.17 -7.09 -4.19
C ALA A 175 2.18 -7.29 -5.33
N LEU A 176 3.00 -8.34 -5.26
CA LEU A 176 3.92 -8.69 -6.34
C LEU A 176 3.20 -9.15 -7.62
N ARG A 177 2.11 -9.92 -7.50
CA ARG A 177 1.29 -10.31 -8.66
C ARG A 177 0.67 -9.10 -9.35
N SER A 178 0.24 -8.10 -8.59
CA SER A 178 -0.29 -6.83 -9.11
C SER A 178 0.75 -6.10 -9.94
N TYR A 179 1.98 -5.99 -9.41
CA TYR A 179 3.10 -5.38 -10.11
C TYR A 179 3.44 -6.16 -11.39
N LEU A 180 3.49 -7.50 -11.30
CA LEU A 180 3.74 -8.38 -12.45
C LEU A 180 2.58 -8.42 -13.46
N ALA A 181 1.39 -7.92 -13.13
CA ALA A 181 0.30 -7.79 -14.09
C ALA A 181 0.41 -6.53 -14.96
N LEU A 182 1.25 -5.56 -14.57
CA LEU A 182 1.48 -4.35 -15.36
C LEU A 182 2.11 -4.68 -16.72
N ALA A 183 1.97 -3.78 -17.70
CA ALA A 183 2.64 -3.97 -18.98
C ALA A 183 4.16 -3.71 -18.83
N PRO A 184 5.04 -4.53 -19.44
CA PRO A 184 6.48 -4.30 -19.37
C PRO A 184 6.89 -2.91 -19.88
N GLY A 185 7.74 -2.22 -19.14
CA GLY A 185 8.26 -0.89 -19.47
C GLY A 185 7.32 0.28 -19.11
N THR A 186 6.18 -0.01 -18.47
CA THR A 186 5.20 1.01 -18.05
C THR A 186 5.20 1.27 -16.54
N GLU A 187 5.95 0.47 -15.79
CA GLU A 187 5.94 0.45 -14.32
C GLU A 187 6.43 1.76 -13.70
N ASP A 188 7.34 2.46 -14.38
CA ASP A 188 7.94 3.73 -13.94
C ASP A 188 7.38 4.97 -14.67
N THR A 189 6.60 4.76 -15.73
CA THR A 189 6.20 5.85 -16.64
C THR A 189 4.71 6.12 -16.66
N THR A 190 3.89 5.12 -16.32
CA THR A 190 2.45 5.26 -16.29
C THR A 190 2.00 5.45 -14.85
N GLU A 191 1.34 6.57 -14.58
CA GLU A 191 0.65 6.79 -13.32
C GLU A 191 -0.52 5.81 -13.22
N VAL A 192 -0.59 5.12 -12.09
CA VAL A 192 -1.60 4.09 -11.81
C VAL A 192 -2.65 4.65 -10.85
N LEU A 193 -2.22 5.31 -9.77
CA LEU A 193 -3.10 5.84 -8.73
C LEU A 193 -2.49 7.12 -8.13
N ASP A 194 -3.29 8.20 -8.07
CA ASP A 194 -2.92 9.47 -7.41
C ASP A 194 -1.54 10.03 -7.81
N GLY A 195 -1.18 9.92 -9.09
CA GLY A 195 0.11 10.37 -9.61
C GLY A 195 1.29 9.44 -9.31
N LYS A 196 1.04 8.28 -8.66
CA LYS A 196 2.07 7.29 -8.35
C LYS A 196 2.21 6.26 -9.45
N THR A 197 3.46 5.89 -9.72
CA THR A 197 3.80 4.83 -10.67
C THR A 197 3.53 3.44 -10.05
N GLY A 198 3.45 2.41 -10.89
CA GLY A 198 3.28 1.03 -10.41
C GLY A 198 4.43 0.57 -9.52
N HIS A 199 5.66 1.03 -9.81
CA HIS A 199 6.84 0.81 -8.97
C HIS A 199 6.69 1.44 -7.58
N GLN A 200 6.29 2.72 -7.53
CA GLN A 200 6.10 3.43 -6.25
C GLN A 200 5.03 2.76 -5.39
N LEU A 201 3.91 2.36 -6.00
CA LEU A 201 2.81 1.71 -5.27
C LEU A 201 3.21 0.38 -4.64
N VAL A 202 3.92 -0.49 -5.36
CA VAL A 202 4.34 -1.78 -4.80
C VAL A 202 5.38 -1.60 -3.69
N VAL A 203 6.28 -0.62 -3.82
CA VAL A 203 7.24 -0.28 -2.76
C VAL A 203 6.51 0.16 -1.50
N GLU A 204 5.57 1.10 -1.62
CA GLU A 204 4.77 1.57 -0.47
C GLU A 204 3.96 0.45 0.18
N GLN A 205 3.38 -0.46 -0.62
CA GLN A 205 2.64 -1.60 -0.11
C GLN A 205 3.54 -2.56 0.69
N LEU A 206 4.73 -2.88 0.17
CA LEU A 206 5.67 -3.75 0.88
C LEU A 206 6.19 -3.10 2.17
N ASP A 207 6.47 -1.79 2.14
CA ASP A 207 6.90 -1.04 3.32
C ASP A 207 5.78 -0.96 4.38
N LEU A 208 4.51 -0.83 3.97
CA LEU A 208 3.36 -0.90 4.88
C LEU A 208 3.23 -2.29 5.53
N LEU A 209 3.39 -3.36 4.75
CA LEU A 209 3.34 -4.73 5.27
C LEU A 209 4.47 -5.00 6.26
N LEU A 210 5.71 -4.54 5.96
CA LEU A 210 6.85 -4.62 6.87
C LEU A 210 6.56 -3.90 8.19
N ALA A 211 6.05 -2.67 8.13
CA ALA A 211 5.68 -1.92 9.33
C ALA A 211 4.61 -2.63 10.16
N GLN A 212 3.67 -3.33 9.51
CA GLN A 212 2.64 -4.08 10.21
C GLN A 212 3.20 -5.31 10.94
N VAL A 213 4.12 -6.06 10.30
CA VAL A 213 4.78 -7.20 10.94
C VAL A 213 5.56 -6.76 12.17
N ASP A 214 6.34 -5.68 12.07
CA ASP A 214 7.07 -5.08 13.18
C ASP A 214 6.14 -4.65 14.33
N ALA A 215 5.00 -4.04 13.99
CA ALA A 215 3.99 -3.65 14.98
C ALA A 215 3.41 -4.85 15.75
N GLN A 216 3.19 -6.00 15.08
CA GLN A 216 2.72 -7.21 15.76
C GLN A 216 3.78 -7.80 16.68
N LEU A 217 5.05 -7.83 16.24
CA LEU A 217 6.16 -8.24 17.10
C LEU A 217 6.25 -7.38 18.36
N HIS A 218 6.18 -6.06 18.21
CA HIS A 218 6.19 -5.12 19.33
C HIS A 218 5.01 -5.30 20.30
N ARG A 219 3.81 -5.60 19.79
CA ARG A 219 2.64 -5.89 20.62
C ARG A 219 2.86 -7.15 21.47
N ALA A 220 3.37 -8.22 20.87
CA ALA A 220 3.65 -9.46 21.57
C ALA A 220 4.74 -9.30 22.65
N SER A 221 5.84 -8.61 22.33
CA SER A 221 6.92 -8.37 23.31
C SER A 221 6.46 -7.53 24.51
N ARG A 222 5.53 -6.59 24.31
CA ARG A 222 4.94 -5.81 25.40
C ARG A 222 4.06 -6.66 26.32
N LEU A 223 3.23 -7.55 25.77
CA LEU A 223 2.39 -8.45 26.56
C LEU A 223 3.25 -9.33 27.50
N GLY A 224 4.33 -9.91 26.97
CA GLY A 224 5.26 -10.70 27.81
C GLY A 224 5.96 -9.87 28.89
N SER A 225 6.28 -8.60 28.60
CA SER A 225 6.87 -7.68 29.58
C SER A 225 5.89 -7.33 30.71
N ASP A 226 4.62 -7.09 30.37
CA ASP A 226 3.57 -6.77 31.34
C ASP A 226 3.26 -7.99 32.25
N GLU A 227 3.25 -9.20 31.69
CA GLU A 227 3.09 -10.44 32.46
C GLU A 227 4.25 -10.68 33.44
N LEU A 228 5.50 -10.46 32.98
CA LEU A 228 6.68 -10.55 33.84
C LEU A 228 6.62 -9.55 35.00
N LEU A 229 6.20 -8.31 34.74
CA LEU A 229 6.03 -7.28 35.77
C LEU A 229 4.93 -7.66 36.78
N ALA A 230 3.80 -8.21 36.30
CA ALA A 230 2.73 -8.68 37.16
C ALA A 230 3.21 -9.82 38.08
N ASN A 231 3.93 -10.79 37.52
CA ASN A 231 4.52 -11.88 38.30
C ASN A 231 5.53 -11.38 39.34
N HIS A 232 6.42 -10.46 38.97
CA HIS A 232 7.37 -9.86 39.92
C HIS A 232 6.67 -9.16 41.09
N ARG A 233 5.61 -8.39 40.82
CA ARG A 233 4.80 -7.74 41.88
C ARG A 233 4.14 -8.78 42.78
N PHE A 234 3.52 -9.80 42.21
CA PHE A 234 2.91 -10.89 42.97
C PHE A 234 3.91 -11.59 43.89
N LEU A 235 5.08 -11.97 43.36
CA LEU A 235 6.13 -12.61 44.15
C LEU A 235 6.65 -11.70 45.27
N THR A 236 6.83 -10.40 44.98
CA THR A 236 7.25 -9.40 45.98
C THR A 236 6.19 -9.22 47.07
N GLU A 237 4.90 -9.18 46.73
CA GLU A 237 3.83 -9.07 47.72
C GLU A 237 3.68 -10.32 48.59
N LYS A 238 3.85 -11.52 47.99
CA LYS A 238 3.68 -12.80 48.67
C LYS A 238 4.87 -13.19 49.53
N PHE A 239 6.08 -12.90 49.07
CA PHE A 239 7.32 -13.38 49.69
C PHE A 239 8.24 -12.27 50.19
N GLY A 240 8.08 -11.02 49.71
CA GLY A 240 8.94 -9.90 50.08
C GLY A 240 8.67 -9.27 51.45
N ARG A 241 7.65 -9.74 52.19
CA ARG A 241 7.35 -9.26 53.56
C ARG A 241 8.02 -10.08 54.68
N GLY A 242 8.97 -10.95 54.35
CA GLY A 242 9.55 -11.92 55.31
C GLY A 242 10.89 -11.55 55.97
N ASP A 243 11.56 -10.48 55.56
CA ASP A 243 12.98 -10.24 55.95
C ASP A 243 13.21 -9.03 56.85
N SER A 244 12.15 -8.37 57.34
CA SER A 244 12.25 -7.18 58.20
C SER A 244 11.77 -7.39 59.64
N GLU A 245 11.38 -8.61 60.02
CA GLU A 245 10.89 -8.94 61.37
C GLU A 245 11.69 -10.08 62.03
N LEU A 246 13.01 -10.05 61.89
CA LEU A 246 13.94 -10.79 62.74
C LEU A 246 15.00 -9.82 63.28
N THR A 247 14.55 -8.91 64.14
CA THR A 247 15.40 -8.22 65.11
C THR A 247 14.90 -8.60 66.50
N ILE A 248 15.35 -9.75 67.00
CA ILE A 248 15.33 -10.10 68.43
C ILE A 248 16.67 -10.75 68.75
#